data_AF-A0A7C9HI23-F1
#
_entry.id   AF-A0A7C9HI23-F1
#
_cell.length_a   1.000
_cell.length_b   1.000
_cell.length_c   1.000
_cell.angle_alpha   90.00
_cell.angle_beta   90.00
_cell.angle_gamma   90.00
#
_symmetry.space_group_name_H-M   'P 1'
#
loop_
_entity.id
_entity.type
_entity.pdbx_description
1 polymer ?
#
loop_
_entity_poly.entity_id
_entity_poly.type
_entity_poly.pdbx_seq_one_letter_code
_entity_poly.pdbx_strand_id
1 'polypeptide(L)'
;MPKAELLDPQGKAVVGALSRTGHGSISGVRVGKRFELTVDGPVDEDLRAEVAALAENVLSNSVIEDVVGIHYEQSNAEAAAEAAEHHDGYDAPAGETH
;
A
#
# COMPACT_ATOMS: atom_id res chain seq x y z
N MET A 1 10.15 -0.38 6.26
CA MET A 1 11.35 -0.80 5.49
C MET A 1 12.58 -0.18 6.13
N PRO A 2 13.75 -0.84 6.20
CA PRO A 2 14.98 -0.18 6.67
C PRO A 2 15.24 1.08 5.86
N LYS A 3 15.73 2.16 6.48
CA LYS A 3 16.09 3.40 5.77
C LYS A 3 17.13 3.16 4.68
N ALA A 4 17.14 3.97 3.63
CA ALA A 4 17.97 3.72 2.44
C ALA A 4 19.48 3.89 2.71
N GLU A 5 19.84 4.75 3.64
CA GLU A 5 21.20 5.02 4.11
C GLU A 5 21.74 3.93 5.05
N LEU A 6 20.88 3.04 5.55
CA LEU A 6 21.26 1.96 6.44
C LEU A 6 21.53 0.67 5.67
N LEU A 7 22.54 -0.07 6.11
CA LEU A 7 22.76 -1.43 5.62
C LEU A 7 21.58 -2.30 6.04
N ASP A 8 21.05 -3.09 5.09
CA ASP A 8 20.08 -4.16 5.32
C ASP A 8 20.79 -5.52 5.25
N PRO A 9 21.22 -6.11 6.39
CA PRO A 9 21.91 -7.40 6.41
C PRO A 9 21.05 -8.54 5.88
N GLN A 10 19.72 -8.47 6.06
CA GLN A 10 18.80 -9.49 5.61
C GLN A 10 18.70 -9.47 4.09
N GLY A 11 18.51 -8.29 3.49
CA GLY A 11 18.56 -8.11 2.05
C GLY A 11 19.86 -8.60 1.42
N LYS A 12 21.01 -8.28 2.03
CA LYS A 12 22.33 -8.78 1.58
C LYS A 12 22.42 -10.31 1.62
N ALA A 13 21.90 -10.94 2.67
CA ALA A 13 21.88 -12.39 2.78
C ALA A 13 21.02 -13.03 1.67
N VAL A 14 19.87 -12.43 1.36
CA VAL A 14 18.98 -12.89 0.28
C VAL A 14 19.66 -12.76 -1.09
N VAL A 15 20.30 -11.62 -1.40
CA VAL A 15 21.08 -11.45 -2.65
C VAL A 15 22.13 -12.56 -2.78
N GLY A 16 22.87 -12.85 -1.71
CA GLY A 16 23.86 -13.93 -1.72
C GLY A 16 23.23 -15.31 -2.01
N ALA A 17 22.05 -15.59 -1.48
CA ALA A 17 21.31 -16.82 -1.76
C ALA A 17 20.84 -16.90 -3.22
N LEU A 18 20.26 -15.81 -3.75
CA LEU A 18 19.79 -15.72 -5.13
C LEU A 18 20.92 -15.96 -6.15
N SER A 19 22.10 -15.38 -5.90
CA SER A 19 23.27 -15.61 -6.77
C SER A 19 23.68 -17.08 -6.80
N ARG A 20 23.66 -17.78 -5.64
CA ARG A 20 24.01 -19.20 -5.57
C ARG A 20 22.98 -20.11 -6.24
N THR A 21 21.73 -19.68 -6.36
CA THR A 21 20.65 -20.45 -6.99
C THR A 21 20.42 -20.10 -8.45
N GLY A 22 21.32 -19.33 -9.08
CA GLY A 22 21.29 -19.02 -10.52
C GLY A 22 20.56 -17.73 -10.90
N HIS A 23 20.14 -16.90 -9.93
CA HIS A 23 19.41 -15.65 -10.16
C HIS A 23 20.32 -14.42 -10.12
N GLY A 24 21.47 -14.49 -10.80
CA GLY A 24 22.52 -13.46 -10.74
C GLY A 24 22.14 -12.09 -11.32
N SER A 25 21.02 -11.98 -12.04
CA SER A 25 20.50 -10.70 -12.54
C SER A 25 19.90 -9.82 -11.42
N ILE A 26 19.57 -10.40 -10.27
CA ILE A 26 19.03 -9.66 -9.12
C ILE A 26 20.20 -9.15 -8.29
N SER A 27 20.54 -7.87 -8.46
CA SER A 27 21.70 -7.24 -7.82
C SER A 27 21.43 -6.65 -6.43
N GLY A 28 20.15 -6.50 -6.06
CA GLY A 28 19.76 -5.88 -4.79
C GLY A 28 18.42 -6.41 -4.30
N VAL A 29 18.33 -6.62 -2.99
CA VAL A 29 17.10 -6.97 -2.28
C VAL A 29 17.03 -6.11 -1.02
N ARG A 30 15.84 -5.58 -0.74
CA ARG A 30 15.51 -4.90 0.51
C ARG A 30 14.44 -5.73 1.21
N VAL A 31 14.63 -6.00 2.49
CA VAL A 31 13.70 -6.75 3.32
C VAL A 31 13.13 -5.81 4.37
N GLY A 32 11.83 -5.89 4.60
CA GLY A 32 11.18 -5.20 5.70
C GLY A 32 9.97 -5.97 6.19
N LYS A 33 9.14 -5.29 6.99
CA LYS A 33 7.96 -5.87 7.62
C LYS A 33 6.70 -5.44 6.88
N ARG A 34 5.73 -6.36 6.78
CA ARG A 34 4.35 -6.07 6.38
C ARG A 34 3.45 -6.47 7.55
N PHE A 35 2.58 -5.55 7.95
CA PHE A 35 1.57 -5.79 8.97
C PHE A 35 0.20 -5.86 8.27
N GLU A 36 -0.63 -6.80 8.71
CA GLU A 36 -2.04 -6.86 8.36
C GLU A 36 -2.83 -6.53 9.62
N LEU A 37 -3.72 -5.56 9.51
CA LEU A 37 -4.54 -5.06 10.62
C LEU A 37 -5.99 -5.40 10.27
N THR A 38 -6.70 -6.04 11.21
CA THR A 38 -8.13 -6.33 11.09
C THR A 38 -8.86 -5.44 12.07
N VAL A 39 -9.91 -4.78 11.58
CA VAL A 39 -10.75 -3.87 12.36
C VAL A 39 -12.21 -4.26 12.22
N ASP A 40 -12.99 -3.97 13.24
CA ASP A 40 -14.44 -4.08 13.18
C ASP A 40 -15.02 -2.75 12.67
N GLY A 41 -15.85 -2.80 11.62
CA GLY A 41 -16.52 -1.62 11.07
C GLY A 41 -15.88 -1.05 9.80
N PRO A 42 -16.38 0.10 9.31
CA PRO A 42 -15.92 0.71 8.06
C PRO A 42 -14.54 1.36 8.21
N VAL A 43 -13.83 1.51 7.08
CA VAL A 43 -12.53 2.19 7.03
C VAL A 43 -12.71 3.67 6.72
N ASP A 44 -13.23 4.41 7.70
CA ASP A 44 -13.44 5.85 7.62
C ASP A 44 -12.14 6.65 7.80
N GLU A 45 -12.23 7.98 7.65
CA GLU A 45 -11.07 8.87 7.71
C GLU A 45 -10.42 8.93 9.11
N ASP A 46 -11.23 8.80 10.16
CA ASP A 46 -10.73 8.80 11.54
C ASP A 46 -9.85 7.57 11.79
N LEU A 47 -10.32 6.39 11.36
CA LEU A 47 -9.51 5.17 11.45
C LEU A 47 -8.26 5.24 10.57
N ARG A 48 -8.35 5.84 9.37
CA ARG A 48 -7.18 6.01 8.49
C ARG A 48 -6.11 6.87 9.16
N ALA A 49 -6.51 7.96 9.82
CA ALA A 49 -5.62 8.82 10.59
C ALA A 49 -4.98 8.08 11.78
N GLU A 50 -5.76 7.26 12.49
CA GLU A 50 -5.24 6.42 13.57
C GLU A 50 -4.19 5.42 13.06
N VAL A 51 -4.49 4.70 11.97
CA VAL A 51 -3.57 3.72 11.37
C VAL A 51 -2.28 4.39 10.90
N ALA A 52 -2.35 5.60 10.33
CA ALA A 52 -1.17 6.36 9.95
C ALA A 52 -0.30 6.70 11.18
N ALA A 53 -0.91 7.13 12.29
CA ALA A 53 -0.18 7.40 13.53
C ALA A 53 0.45 6.14 14.13
N LEU A 54 -0.25 5.00 14.10
CA LEU A 54 0.29 3.71 14.56
C LEU A 54 1.44 3.23 13.68
N ALA A 55 1.33 3.38 12.36
CA ALA A 55 2.37 3.01 11.42
C ALA A 55 3.70 3.74 11.72
N GLU A 56 3.62 5.03 12.01
CA GLU A 56 4.78 5.87 12.29
C GLU A 56 5.37 5.63 13.69
N ASN A 57 4.51 5.53 14.71
CA ASN A 57 4.96 5.58 16.11
C ASN A 57 5.12 4.21 16.77
N VAL A 58 4.43 3.19 16.26
CA VAL A 58 4.36 1.87 16.91
C VAL A 58 4.93 0.78 16.01
N LEU A 59 4.51 0.74 14.74
CA LEU A 59 4.86 -0.35 13.83
C LEU A 59 6.22 -0.14 13.14
N SER A 60 6.72 1.09 13.15
CA SER A 60 8.04 1.46 12.63
C SER A 60 8.94 1.95 13.74
N ASN A 61 10.21 1.56 13.71
CA ASN A 61 11.24 2.31 14.45
C ASN A 61 11.69 3.51 13.60
N SER A 62 11.18 4.69 13.91
CA SER A 62 11.41 5.92 13.14
C SER A 62 12.89 6.34 13.00
N VAL A 63 13.81 5.79 13.80
CA VAL A 63 15.26 6.03 13.62
C VAL A 63 15.83 5.24 12.45
N ILE A 64 15.36 4.00 12.24
CA ILE A 64 16.01 3.04 11.33
C ILE A 64 15.09 2.48 10.24
N GLU A 65 13.79 2.73 10.31
CA GLU A 65 12.79 2.24 9.38
C GLU A 65 11.93 3.40 8.84
N ASP A 66 11.39 3.23 7.64
CA ASP A 66 10.42 4.09 6.97
C ASP A 66 9.13 3.31 6.67
N VAL A 67 7.98 3.97 6.82
CA VAL A 67 6.70 3.47 6.32
C VAL A 67 6.64 3.74 4.81
N VAL A 68 6.52 2.69 4.00
CA VAL A 68 6.56 2.80 2.53
C VAL A 68 5.19 2.83 1.87
N GLY A 69 4.15 2.47 2.61
CA GLY A 69 2.79 2.45 2.10
C GLY A 69 1.83 1.90 3.14
N ILE A 70 0.61 2.42 3.11
CA ILE A 70 -0.54 1.89 3.85
C ILE A 70 -1.61 1.60 2.80
N HIS A 71 -2.11 0.37 2.78
CA HIS A 71 -3.11 -0.08 1.84
C HIS A 71 -4.34 -0.51 2.62
N TYR A 72 -5.49 0.00 2.19
CA TYR A 72 -6.78 -0.37 2.75
C TYR A 72 -7.48 -1.23 1.71
N GLU A 73 -7.94 -2.41 2.12
CA GLU A 73 -8.79 -3.23 1.27
C GLU A 73 -10.16 -2.53 1.19
N GLN A 74 -10.47 -1.94 0.04
CA GLN A 74 -11.80 -1.37 -0.20
C GLN A 74 -12.82 -2.49 -0.13
N SER A 75 -13.87 -2.27 0.65
CA SER A 75 -15.05 -3.12 0.55
C SER A 75 -15.71 -2.88 -0.81
N ASN A 76 -16.33 -3.91 -1.40
CA ASN A 76 -17.09 -3.77 -2.66
C ASN A 76 -18.17 -2.69 -2.59
N ALA A 77 -18.62 -2.31 -1.39
CA ALA A 77 -19.61 -1.27 -1.16
C ALA A 77 -19.07 0.15 -1.37
N GLU A 78 -17.82 0.42 -0.97
CA GLU A 78 -17.17 1.73 -1.16
C GLU A 78 -16.85 1.98 -2.63
N ALA A 79 -16.36 0.97 -3.35
CA ALA A 79 -16.11 1.05 -4.79
C ALA A 79 -17.39 1.27 -5.61
N ALA A 80 -18.53 0.73 -5.14
CA ALA A 80 -19.82 0.93 -5.79
C ALA A 80 -20.41 2.33 -5.55
N ALA A 81 -20.16 2.93 -4.38
CA ALA A 81 -20.60 4.29 -4.07
C ALA A 81 -19.83 5.34 -4.89
N GLU A 82 -18.51 5.19 -5.03
CA GLU A 82 -17.65 6.09 -5.81
C GLU A 82 -18.00 6.03 -7.32
N ALA A 83 -18.37 4.84 -7.83
CA ALA A 83 -18.86 4.67 -9.20
C ALA A 83 -20.24 5.31 -9.44
N ALA A 84 -21.09 5.41 -8.41
CA ALA A 84 -22.41 6.03 -8.51
C ALA A 84 -22.34 7.56 -8.51
N GLU A 85 -21.39 8.17 -7.81
CA GLU A 85 -21.19 9.62 -7.80
C GLU A 85 -20.65 10.17 -9.14
N HIS A 86 -20.03 9.34 -9.98
CA HIS A 86 -19.50 9.76 -11.29
C HIS A 86 -20.53 9.69 -12.44
N HIS A 87 -21.80 9.39 -12.15
CA HIS A 87 -22.87 9.26 -13.15
C HIS A 87 -23.83 10.48 -13.14
N ASP A 88 -23.29 11.69 -13.22
CA ASP A 88 -24.10 12.90 -13.38
C ASP A 88 -23.49 13.75 -14.52
N GLY A 89 -23.85 13.45 -15.77
CA GLY A 89 -23.31 14.22 -16.89
C GLY A 89 -23.52 13.71 -18.32
N TYR A 90 -24.44 12.78 -18.59
CA TYR A 90 -24.83 12.50 -19.98
C TYR A 90 -26.30 12.84 -20.21
N ASP A 91 -26.58 14.12 -20.44
CA ASP A 91 -27.80 14.55 -21.13
C ASP A 91 -27.67 14.13 -22.61
N ALA A 92 -28.32 13.01 -22.96
CA ALA A 92 -28.44 12.58 -24.34
C ALA A 92 -29.25 13.62 -25.13
N PRO A 93 -28.73 14.21 -26.23
CA PRO A 93 -29.54 15.08 -27.05
C PRO A 93 -30.66 14.24 -27.71
N ALA A 94 -31.91 14.60 -27.42
CA ALA A 94 -33.07 14.00 -28.06
C ALA A 94 -32.94 14.16 -29.57
N GLY A 95 -32.85 13.03 -30.28
CA GLY A 95 -32.70 13.00 -31.73
C GLY A 95 -33.91 13.60 -32.44
N GLU A 96 -33.67 14.63 -33.24
CA GLU A 96 -34.50 14.93 -34.41
C GLU A 96 -34.02 14.02 -35.55
N THR A 97 -34.75 12.94 -35.80
CA THR A 97 -34.67 12.22 -37.07
C THR A 97 -35.73 12.78 -38.01
N HIS A 98 -35.26 13.30 -39.15
CA HIS A 98 -36.03 13.77 -40.30
C HIS A 98 -37.09 12.79 -40.79
#